data_AF-A0A0C2D619-F1
#
_entry.id   AF-A0A0C2D619-F1
#
_cell.length_a   1.000
_cell.length_b   1.000
_cell.length_c   1.000
_cell.angle_alpha   90.00
_cell.angle_beta   90.00
_cell.angle_gamma   90.00
#
_symmetry.space_group_name_H-M   'P 1'
#
loop_
_entity.id
_entity.type
_entity.pdbx_description
1 polymer ?
#
loop_
_entity_poly.entity_id
_entity_poly.type
_entity_poly.pdbx_seq_one_letter_code
_entity_poly.pdbx_strand_id
1 'polypeptide(L)'
;MEAINADGLSTSRLRGPHLARLELIGRFSKEDEPTRSLLDKMNLGTAIDLMINYVLRFYAKPCCYNDIVQYLWLLNDANKEELIDGLKEFIDSVIHQREQAGEDSDANCWAVIMNERLRRTIGNIDRMPREDRRRHVQLIIRGILQPNREQLAGTALAQLAAAILWNEWRVHGCMYRMVALTRALDIKSVQRDTLGYIMFPMPELCGRFNVGIVHYTEMVEVYEQAEREISEALIGAYRNGAFMQVPNLVELADKMRRSAMSVGANELHRYLSALFAIDNIDEAVNTLHGSDDTIEWDLLTDNRDLSVIPSFERNIKEELEDIRRDTQQEFVDMTRLRHYLSQAIGSAGGAKGAGPEELGADVTLLKVHLEQCRQNYSVNAQQSRVMQSPSPVCLAHWVHGGFLDPILRLLQSAADIVSVKNANGLAAMLPAVEQLEKDWIAMVPPLERKMYPFFIQEEIILSSRALQSLAACQLLIKVLERLGGYRHNTTEGGSKKNKSTNTSKNEFTTHCEALQAALRNGAARLSLRLNEIEEVLKENAFSLVPKIGTDWNEELSELFASQNMVVSDRGGLSHTEVRRATSLYIYRIWDAVVQTKYAFSGHEQEYFEFNRYAV
;
A
#
# COMPACT_ATOMS: atom_id res chain seq x y z
N MET A 1 -53.38 8.03 -3.14
CA MET A 1 -53.51 7.73 -1.70
C MET A 1 -52.62 6.55 -1.40
N GLU A 2 -51.48 6.76 -0.74
CA GLU A 2 -50.67 5.64 -0.23
C GLU A 2 -51.47 4.91 0.85
N ALA A 3 -51.51 3.58 0.79
CA ALA A 3 -52.15 2.81 1.85
C ALA A 3 -51.31 2.96 3.12
N ILE A 4 -51.91 3.49 4.17
CA ILE A 4 -51.33 3.64 5.51
C ILE A 4 -51.86 2.46 6.33
N ASN A 5 -51.00 1.75 7.06
CA ASN A 5 -51.46 0.68 7.96
C ASN A 5 -52.13 1.26 9.22
N ALA A 6 -52.69 0.40 10.08
CA ALA A 6 -53.42 0.80 11.29
C ALA A 6 -52.61 1.68 12.26
N ASP A 7 -51.27 1.65 12.15
CA ASP A 7 -50.34 2.41 12.99
C ASP A 7 -49.84 3.71 12.34
N GLY A 8 -50.44 4.17 11.23
CA GLY A 8 -50.06 5.44 10.60
C GLY A 8 -48.79 5.38 9.72
N LEU A 9 -48.25 4.19 9.46
CA LEU A 9 -47.03 3.98 8.67
C LEU A 9 -47.36 3.69 7.20
N SER A 10 -46.61 4.31 6.28
CA SER A 10 -46.76 4.06 4.84
C SER A 10 -46.47 2.58 4.53
N THR A 11 -47.37 1.90 3.84
CA THR A 11 -47.17 0.53 3.34
C THR A 11 -46.22 0.48 2.14
N SER A 12 -45.74 1.64 1.69
CA SER A 12 -44.83 1.75 0.55
C SER A 12 -43.55 0.94 0.77
N ARG A 13 -43.24 0.10 -0.22
CA ARG A 13 -41.96 -0.62 -0.34
C ARG A 13 -40.83 0.30 -0.86
N LEU A 14 -41.12 1.57 -1.14
CA LEU A 14 -40.12 2.54 -1.56
C LEU A 14 -39.35 3.05 -0.33
N ARG A 15 -38.03 3.09 -0.42
CA ARG A 15 -37.14 3.58 0.66
C ARG A 15 -37.22 5.10 0.85
N GLY A 16 -37.35 5.82 -0.26
CA GLY A 16 -37.30 7.29 -0.31
C GLY A 16 -38.22 8.01 0.67
N PRO A 17 -39.53 7.67 0.75
CA PRO A 17 -40.44 8.31 1.69
C PRO A 17 -40.05 8.15 3.17
N HIS A 18 -39.47 7.00 3.55
CA HIS A 18 -39.04 6.77 4.93
C HIS A 18 -37.77 7.56 5.25
N LEU A 19 -36.81 7.61 4.33
CA LEU A 19 -35.59 8.42 4.49
C LEU A 19 -35.88 9.92 4.46
N ALA A 20 -36.85 10.36 3.66
CA ALA A 20 -37.27 11.76 3.59
C ALA A 20 -37.82 12.26 4.94
N ARG A 21 -38.46 11.40 5.74
CA ARG A 21 -38.90 11.76 7.11
C ARG A 21 -37.71 12.04 8.03
N LEU A 22 -36.68 11.18 7.99
CA LEU A 22 -35.44 11.38 8.76
C LEU A 22 -34.68 12.65 8.31
N GLU A 23 -34.58 12.87 7.00
CA GLU A 23 -33.96 14.05 6.42
C GLU A 23 -34.70 15.34 6.82
N LEU A 24 -36.05 15.32 6.81
CA LEU A 24 -36.87 16.45 7.23
C LEU A 24 -36.63 16.80 8.70
N ILE A 25 -36.65 15.80 9.59
CA ILE A 25 -36.31 15.98 11.01
C ILE A 25 -34.91 16.59 11.15
N GLY A 26 -33.93 16.05 10.43
CA GLY A 26 -32.55 16.54 10.50
C GLY A 26 -32.38 17.99 10.04
N ARG A 27 -33.02 18.39 8.94
CA ARG A 27 -32.95 19.77 8.45
C ARG A 27 -33.55 20.75 9.46
N PHE A 28 -34.77 20.49 9.93
CA PHE A 28 -35.44 21.36 10.91
C PHE A 28 -34.70 21.40 12.26
N SER A 29 -34.03 20.33 12.65
CA SER A 29 -33.24 20.30 13.90
C SER A 29 -32.07 21.29 13.87
N LYS A 30 -31.51 21.56 12.68
CA LYS A 30 -30.40 22.50 12.46
C LYS A 30 -30.83 23.97 12.39
N GLU A 31 -32.12 24.25 12.26
CA GLU A 31 -32.67 25.62 12.17
C GLU A 31 -32.86 26.26 13.55
N ASP A 32 -32.94 27.58 13.60
CA ASP A 32 -33.26 28.34 14.80
C ASP A 32 -34.76 28.26 15.17
N GLU A 33 -35.11 28.63 16.40
CA GLU A 33 -36.51 28.89 16.75
C GLU A 33 -36.99 30.14 16.00
N PRO A 34 -38.18 30.12 15.33
CA PRO A 34 -39.36 29.28 15.57
C PRO A 34 -39.51 28.08 14.61
N THR A 35 -38.63 27.92 13.63
CA THR A 35 -38.75 26.89 12.60
C THR A 35 -38.65 25.49 13.21
N ARG A 36 -37.76 25.30 14.20
CA ARG A 36 -37.61 24.04 14.93
C ARG A 36 -38.91 23.61 15.65
N SER A 37 -39.64 24.54 16.30
CA SER A 37 -40.93 24.24 16.96
C SER A 37 -42.04 23.72 16.04
N LEU A 38 -41.89 23.84 14.71
CA LEU A 38 -42.84 23.25 13.77
C LEU A 38 -42.75 21.72 13.74
N LEU A 39 -41.61 21.13 14.10
CA LEU A 39 -41.46 19.68 14.17
C LEU A 39 -42.46 19.02 15.13
N ASP A 40 -42.67 19.63 16.29
CA ASP A 40 -43.58 19.14 17.32
C ASP A 40 -45.03 19.08 16.81
N LYS A 41 -45.38 19.90 15.80
CA LYS A 41 -46.71 19.94 15.20
C LYS A 41 -46.89 18.94 14.06
N MET A 42 -45.81 18.39 13.52
CA MET A 42 -45.85 17.51 12.34
C MET A 42 -46.07 16.03 12.67
N ASN A 43 -46.03 15.62 13.95
CA ASN A 43 -46.24 14.24 14.40
C ASN A 43 -45.45 13.19 13.60
N LEU A 44 -44.17 13.46 13.35
CA LEU A 44 -43.32 12.61 12.50
C LEU A 44 -42.79 11.35 13.21
N GLY A 45 -42.92 11.28 14.54
CA GLY A 45 -42.29 10.25 15.38
C GLY A 45 -40.86 10.63 15.79
N THR A 46 -40.24 9.80 16.64
CA THR A 46 -38.85 10.01 17.06
C THR A 46 -37.88 9.47 16.02
N ALA A 47 -36.66 10.03 15.95
CA ALA A 47 -35.65 9.55 15.01
C ALA A 47 -35.27 8.08 15.24
N ILE A 48 -35.21 7.64 16.50
CA ILE A 48 -34.87 6.26 16.85
C ILE A 48 -35.96 5.28 16.40
N ASP A 49 -37.24 5.59 16.66
CA ASP A 49 -38.37 4.75 16.24
C ASP A 49 -38.42 4.62 14.72
N LEU A 50 -38.20 5.73 14.01
CA LEU A 50 -38.17 5.74 12.55
C LEU A 50 -37.01 4.89 12.00
N MET A 51 -35.83 4.93 12.62
CA MET A 51 -34.69 4.09 12.23
C MET A 51 -34.94 2.61 12.51
N ILE A 52 -35.47 2.25 13.68
CA ILE A 52 -35.82 0.85 14.02
C ILE A 52 -36.84 0.32 13.02
N ASN A 53 -37.93 1.08 12.77
CA ASN A 53 -38.96 0.70 11.81
C ASN A 53 -38.42 0.56 10.38
N TYR A 54 -37.46 1.42 9.98
CA TYR A 54 -36.81 1.31 8.69
C TYR A 54 -35.99 0.01 8.58
N VAL A 55 -35.19 -0.30 9.60
CA VAL A 55 -34.37 -1.53 9.61
C VAL A 55 -35.27 -2.76 9.60
N LEU A 56 -36.30 -2.82 10.44
CA LEU A 56 -37.31 -3.89 10.45
C LEU A 56 -37.89 -4.18 9.05
N ARG A 57 -38.05 -3.14 8.24
CA ARG A 57 -38.62 -3.24 6.90
C ARG A 57 -37.60 -3.60 5.81
N PHE A 58 -36.35 -3.14 5.93
CA PHE A 58 -35.36 -3.19 4.85
C PHE A 58 -34.07 -3.94 5.20
N TYR A 59 -33.92 -4.56 6.38
CA TYR A 59 -32.67 -5.23 6.82
C TYR A 59 -32.15 -6.27 5.84
N ALA A 60 -33.03 -6.99 5.13
CA ALA A 60 -32.66 -7.99 4.13
C ALA A 60 -32.10 -7.38 2.83
N LYS A 61 -31.98 -6.05 2.74
CA LYS A 61 -31.39 -5.35 1.59
C LYS A 61 -29.98 -4.85 1.93
N PRO A 62 -28.97 -5.11 1.07
CA PRO A 62 -27.59 -4.69 1.32
C PRO A 62 -27.40 -3.19 1.59
N CYS A 63 -28.28 -2.36 1.00
CA CYS A 63 -28.26 -0.90 1.11
C CYS A 63 -28.77 -0.35 2.45
N CYS A 64 -29.46 -1.17 3.26
CA CYS A 64 -30.10 -0.71 4.50
C CYS A 64 -29.13 0.01 5.44
N TYR A 65 -27.92 -0.56 5.60
CA TYR A 65 -26.86 0.04 6.39
C TYR A 65 -26.47 1.43 5.87
N ASN A 66 -26.17 1.53 4.57
CA ASN A 66 -25.75 2.78 3.94
C ASN A 66 -26.81 3.87 4.01
N ASP A 67 -28.09 3.48 4.05
CA ASP A 67 -29.20 4.42 4.20
C ASP A 67 -29.27 4.96 5.63
N ILE A 68 -29.19 4.09 6.65
CA ILE A 68 -29.33 4.47 8.07
C ILE A 68 -28.11 5.21 8.61
N VAL A 69 -26.91 4.81 8.21
CA VAL A 69 -25.66 5.36 8.76
C VAL A 69 -25.57 6.89 8.57
N GLN A 70 -26.16 7.42 7.49
CA GLN A 70 -26.17 8.85 7.19
C GLN A 70 -26.96 9.70 8.18
N TYR A 71 -27.82 9.07 9.00
CA TYR A 71 -28.71 9.75 9.92
C TYR A 71 -28.34 9.49 11.40
N LEU A 72 -27.30 8.71 11.70
CA LEU A 72 -26.87 8.43 13.08
C LEU A 72 -26.49 9.68 13.88
N TRP A 73 -26.16 10.78 13.20
CA TRP A 73 -25.89 12.07 13.84
C TRP A 73 -27.14 12.70 14.49
N LEU A 74 -28.35 12.24 14.15
CA LEU A 74 -29.60 12.63 14.83
C LEU A 74 -29.73 12.02 16.22
N LEU A 75 -28.94 10.99 16.54
CA LEU A 75 -28.99 10.29 17.80
C LEU A 75 -27.85 10.75 18.72
N ASN A 76 -28.17 10.98 19.99
CA ASN A 76 -27.16 11.08 21.03
C ASN A 76 -26.61 9.69 21.38
N ASP A 77 -25.58 9.61 22.23
CA ASP A 77 -24.94 8.32 22.54
C ASP A 77 -25.87 7.35 23.30
N ALA A 78 -26.83 7.85 24.08
CA ALA A 78 -27.83 7.00 24.75
C ALA A 78 -28.81 6.37 23.74
N ASN A 79 -29.35 7.16 22.82
CA ASN A 79 -30.26 6.70 21.78
C ASN A 79 -29.56 5.77 20.77
N LYS A 80 -28.24 5.90 20.59
CA LYS A 80 -27.45 4.95 19.79
C LYS A 80 -27.33 3.58 20.47
N GLU A 81 -27.13 3.53 21.79
CA GLU A 81 -27.15 2.27 22.54
C GLU A 81 -28.55 1.64 22.49
N GLU A 82 -29.60 2.44 22.68
CA GLU A 82 -31.00 2.00 22.57
C GLU A 82 -31.32 1.43 21.18
N LEU A 83 -30.84 2.06 20.11
CA LEU A 83 -30.97 1.53 18.74
C LEU A 83 -30.32 0.14 18.61
N ILE A 84 -29.12 -0.05 19.19
CA ILE A 84 -28.40 -1.32 19.13
C ILE A 84 -29.11 -2.42 19.93
N ASP A 85 -29.67 -2.08 21.09
CA ASP A 85 -30.42 -3.02 21.92
C ASP A 85 -31.73 -3.42 21.25
N GLY A 86 -32.49 -2.45 20.71
CA GLY A 86 -33.71 -2.73 19.95
C GLY A 86 -33.46 -3.60 18.71
N LEU A 87 -32.33 -3.39 18.02
CA LEU A 87 -31.93 -4.24 16.90
C LEU A 87 -31.53 -5.66 17.33
N LYS A 88 -30.90 -5.81 18.51
CA LYS A 88 -30.54 -7.13 19.04
C LYS A 88 -31.79 -7.96 19.32
N GLU A 89 -32.75 -7.39 20.03
CA GLU A 89 -34.02 -8.05 20.33
C GLU A 89 -34.77 -8.44 19.06
N PHE A 90 -34.80 -7.55 18.06
CA PHE A 90 -35.39 -7.84 16.76
C PHE A 90 -34.68 -9.00 16.05
N ILE A 91 -33.36 -9.03 16.02
CA ILE A 91 -32.59 -10.08 15.34
C ILE A 91 -32.83 -11.43 16.01
N ASP A 92 -32.79 -11.48 17.34
CA ASP A 92 -33.06 -12.69 18.10
C ASP A 92 -34.49 -13.20 17.82
N SER A 93 -35.46 -12.29 17.70
CA SER A 93 -36.85 -12.62 17.32
C SER A 93 -36.98 -13.11 15.87
N VAL A 94 -36.35 -12.44 14.91
CA VAL A 94 -36.41 -12.79 13.48
C VAL A 94 -35.73 -14.13 13.21
N ILE A 95 -34.57 -14.37 13.81
CA ILE A 95 -33.85 -15.64 13.71
C ILE A 95 -34.75 -16.76 14.27
N HIS A 96 -35.29 -16.58 15.48
CA HIS A 96 -36.12 -17.61 16.11
C HIS A 96 -37.42 -17.92 15.34
N GLN A 97 -38.10 -16.90 14.80
CA GLN A 97 -39.33 -17.09 14.02
C GLN A 97 -39.08 -17.79 12.69
N ARG A 98 -37.93 -17.56 12.06
CA ARG A 98 -37.61 -18.14 10.74
C ARG A 98 -36.97 -19.52 10.82
N GLU A 99 -36.22 -19.81 11.88
CA GLU A 99 -35.77 -21.17 12.21
C GLU A 99 -36.97 -22.13 12.37
N GLN A 100 -38.07 -21.64 12.95
CA GLN A 100 -39.31 -22.41 13.06
C GLN A 100 -40.06 -22.58 11.73
N ALA A 101 -39.85 -21.69 10.76
CA ALA A 101 -40.54 -21.68 9.46
C ALA A 101 -39.82 -22.48 8.35
N GLY A 102 -38.56 -22.88 8.57
CA GLY A 102 -37.76 -23.62 7.57
C GLY A 102 -37.39 -22.79 6.33
N GLU A 103 -37.43 -21.45 6.43
CA GLU A 103 -37.18 -20.50 5.33
C GLU A 103 -35.80 -19.80 5.40
N ASP A 104 -35.42 -19.29 4.23
CA ASP A 104 -34.15 -18.76 3.71
C ASP A 104 -33.05 -18.24 4.69
N SER A 105 -31.86 -18.85 4.57
CA SER A 105 -30.63 -18.57 5.36
C SER A 105 -30.11 -17.13 5.21
N ASP A 106 -30.33 -16.51 4.05
CA ASP A 106 -29.58 -15.31 3.65
C ASP A 106 -30.15 -14.01 4.25
N ALA A 107 -31.47 -13.92 4.44
CA ALA A 107 -32.05 -12.75 5.10
C ALA A 107 -31.66 -12.67 6.60
N ASN A 108 -31.54 -13.82 7.27
CA ASN A 108 -31.00 -13.88 8.63
C ASN A 108 -29.54 -13.45 8.66
N CYS A 109 -28.77 -13.83 7.64
CA CYS A 109 -27.39 -13.37 7.47
C CYS A 109 -27.31 -11.84 7.31
N TRP A 110 -28.18 -11.23 6.51
CA TRP A 110 -28.24 -9.77 6.35
C TRP A 110 -28.60 -9.03 7.64
N ALA A 111 -29.45 -9.61 8.48
CA ALA A 111 -29.76 -9.06 9.80
C ALA A 111 -28.51 -9.02 10.71
N VAL A 112 -27.74 -10.11 10.72
CA VAL A 112 -26.46 -10.19 11.44
C VAL A 112 -25.45 -9.19 10.88
N ILE A 113 -25.28 -9.13 9.55
CA ILE A 113 -24.36 -8.18 8.89
C ILE A 113 -24.72 -6.73 9.25
N MET A 114 -26.00 -6.37 9.20
CA MET A 114 -26.49 -5.03 9.52
C MET A 114 -26.14 -4.64 10.96
N ASN A 115 -26.38 -5.52 11.92
CA ASN A 115 -26.07 -5.31 13.34
C ASN A 115 -24.57 -5.15 13.58
N GLU A 116 -23.76 -6.03 13.00
CA GLU A 116 -22.30 -5.95 13.13
C GLU A 116 -21.75 -4.65 12.56
N ARG A 117 -22.23 -4.21 11.40
CA ARG A 117 -21.83 -2.93 10.80
C ARG A 117 -22.22 -1.75 11.69
N LEU A 118 -23.45 -1.71 12.19
CA LEU A 118 -23.91 -0.62 13.08
C LEU A 118 -23.16 -0.59 14.42
N ARG A 119 -22.91 -1.74 15.04
CA ARG A 119 -22.15 -1.85 16.30
C ARG A 119 -20.74 -1.29 16.18
N ARG A 120 -20.07 -1.55 15.05
CA ARG A 120 -18.77 -0.95 14.72
C ARG A 120 -18.88 0.56 14.57
N THR A 121 -19.87 1.05 13.83
CA THR A 121 -19.97 2.48 13.53
C THR A 121 -20.29 3.32 14.76
N ILE A 122 -21.06 2.77 15.69
CA ILE A 122 -21.39 3.41 16.96
C ILE A 122 -20.20 3.31 17.95
N GLY A 123 -19.25 2.40 17.72
CA GLY A 123 -18.08 2.18 18.59
C GLY A 123 -18.36 1.27 19.79
N ASN A 124 -19.43 0.46 19.74
CA ASN A 124 -19.77 -0.48 20.80
C ASN A 124 -18.76 -1.64 20.86
N ILE A 125 -18.23 -2.07 19.70
CA ILE A 125 -17.22 -3.15 19.62
C ILE A 125 -15.95 -2.81 20.41
N ASP A 126 -15.50 -1.56 20.44
CA ASP A 126 -14.27 -1.17 21.15
C ASP A 126 -14.37 -1.36 22.66
N ARG A 127 -15.60 -1.28 23.19
CA ARG A 127 -15.90 -1.42 24.62
C ARG A 127 -16.11 -2.88 25.04
N MET A 128 -16.23 -3.80 24.08
CA MET A 128 -16.50 -5.21 24.36
C MET A 128 -15.28 -5.94 24.95
N PRO A 129 -15.50 -6.87 25.90
CA PRO A 129 -14.46 -7.81 26.34
C PRO A 129 -13.82 -8.56 25.17
N ARG A 130 -12.56 -8.94 25.34
CA ARG A 130 -11.78 -9.63 24.29
C ARG A 130 -12.41 -10.95 23.85
N GLU A 131 -13.04 -11.67 24.77
CA GLU A 131 -13.68 -12.95 24.50
C GLU A 131 -14.91 -12.78 23.61
N ASP A 132 -15.73 -11.77 23.89
CA ASP A 132 -16.93 -11.49 23.10
C ASP A 132 -16.58 -11.02 21.70
N ARG A 133 -15.58 -10.14 21.55
CA ARG A 133 -15.06 -9.78 20.22
C ARG A 133 -14.63 -11.00 19.41
N ARG A 134 -13.98 -11.99 20.02
CA ARG A 134 -13.62 -13.24 19.33
C ARG A 134 -14.85 -14.04 18.91
N ARG A 135 -15.88 -14.11 19.76
CA ARG A 135 -17.15 -14.77 19.41
C ARG A 135 -17.81 -14.12 18.19
N HIS A 136 -17.84 -12.79 18.12
CA HIS A 136 -18.34 -12.06 16.95
C HIS A 136 -17.55 -12.40 15.68
N VAL A 137 -16.23 -12.41 15.76
CA VAL A 137 -15.37 -12.82 14.63
C VAL A 137 -15.65 -14.28 14.22
N GLN A 138 -15.78 -15.20 15.17
CA GLN A 138 -16.13 -16.59 14.90
C GLN A 138 -17.51 -16.73 14.22
N LEU A 139 -18.50 -15.92 14.60
CA LEU A 139 -19.82 -15.90 13.97
C LEU A 139 -19.75 -15.43 12.51
N ILE A 140 -18.98 -14.37 12.24
CA ILE A 140 -18.75 -13.87 10.87
C ILE A 140 -18.10 -14.97 10.01
N ILE A 141 -17.07 -15.65 10.55
CA ILE A 141 -16.34 -16.71 9.86
C ILE A 141 -17.25 -17.91 9.59
N ARG A 142 -17.97 -18.39 10.61
CA ARG A 142 -18.94 -19.48 10.44
C ARG A 142 -19.96 -19.14 9.38
N GLY A 143 -20.38 -17.87 9.31
CA GLY A 143 -21.21 -17.37 8.23
C GLY A 143 -20.55 -17.53 6.85
N ILE A 144 -19.31 -17.06 6.67
CA ILE A 144 -18.58 -17.20 5.39
C ILE A 144 -18.51 -18.66 4.95
N LEU A 145 -18.31 -19.58 5.90
CA LEU A 145 -18.10 -21.01 5.63
C LEU A 145 -19.39 -21.82 5.38
N GLN A 146 -20.58 -21.21 5.42
CA GLN A 146 -21.82 -21.95 5.16
C GLN A 146 -21.96 -22.33 3.68
N PRO A 147 -22.27 -23.60 3.36
CA PRO A 147 -22.51 -24.02 1.99
C PRO A 147 -23.76 -23.33 1.42
N ASN A 148 -23.75 -23.03 0.11
CA ASN A 148 -24.85 -22.42 -0.65
C ASN A 148 -25.24 -20.97 -0.24
N ARG A 149 -24.34 -20.22 0.38
CA ARG A 149 -24.57 -18.82 0.74
C ARG A 149 -24.75 -17.91 -0.50
N GLU A 150 -25.71 -16.99 -0.45
CA GLU A 150 -25.82 -15.92 -1.45
C GLU A 150 -24.49 -15.15 -1.57
N GLN A 151 -24.04 -14.97 -2.81
CA GLN A 151 -22.75 -14.33 -3.13
C GLN A 151 -22.59 -12.95 -2.48
N LEU A 152 -23.66 -12.16 -2.40
CA LEU A 152 -23.65 -10.82 -1.81
C LEU A 152 -23.51 -10.85 -0.28
N ALA A 153 -24.22 -11.76 0.40
CA ALA A 153 -24.14 -11.93 1.85
C ALA A 153 -22.76 -12.48 2.26
N GLY A 154 -22.27 -13.47 1.51
CA GLY A 154 -20.91 -14.01 1.67
C GLY A 154 -19.84 -12.93 1.47
N THR A 155 -19.98 -12.08 0.45
CA THR A 155 -19.07 -10.95 0.19
C THR A 155 -19.12 -9.92 1.33
N ALA A 156 -20.29 -9.59 1.85
CA ALA A 156 -20.43 -8.63 2.94
C ALA A 156 -19.81 -9.12 4.25
N LEU A 157 -19.88 -10.43 4.54
CA LEU A 157 -19.17 -11.04 5.65
C LEU A 157 -17.66 -11.09 5.41
N ALA A 158 -17.25 -11.43 4.19
CA ALA A 158 -15.86 -11.42 3.78
C ALA A 158 -15.25 -10.01 3.90
N GLN A 159 -16.02 -8.94 3.64
CA GLN A 159 -15.61 -7.55 3.87
C GLN A 159 -15.39 -7.25 5.36
N LEU A 160 -16.31 -7.71 6.23
CA LEU A 160 -16.15 -7.56 7.69
C LEU A 160 -14.96 -8.37 8.23
N ALA A 161 -14.69 -9.54 7.64
CA ALA A 161 -13.49 -10.31 7.93
C ALA A 161 -12.24 -9.59 7.41
N ALA A 162 -12.22 -9.17 6.15
CA ALA A 162 -11.11 -8.47 5.51
C ALA A 162 -10.72 -7.18 6.25
N ALA A 163 -11.69 -6.45 6.82
CA ALA A 163 -11.45 -5.35 7.76
C ALA A 163 -10.51 -5.69 8.92
N ILE A 164 -10.55 -6.94 9.37
CA ILE A 164 -9.68 -7.46 10.43
C ILE A 164 -8.37 -8.01 9.85
N LEU A 165 -8.37 -8.57 8.64
CA LEU A 165 -7.22 -9.30 8.07
C LEU A 165 -6.25 -8.43 7.24
N TRP A 166 -6.73 -7.39 6.56
CA TRP A 166 -5.93 -6.60 5.61
C TRP A 166 -4.74 -5.91 6.28
N ASN A 167 -4.96 -5.36 7.49
CA ASN A 167 -3.90 -4.74 8.27
C ASN A 167 -2.79 -5.75 8.61
N GLU A 168 -3.14 -7.02 8.79
CA GLU A 168 -2.15 -8.08 9.04
C GLU A 168 -1.34 -8.39 7.77
N TRP A 169 -1.93 -8.54 6.57
CA TRP A 169 -1.13 -8.88 5.38
C TRP A 169 -0.15 -7.77 4.97
N ARG A 170 -0.56 -6.51 5.11
CA ARG A 170 0.31 -5.35 4.90
C ARG A 170 1.52 -5.36 5.84
N VAL A 171 1.28 -5.72 7.10
CA VAL A 171 2.28 -5.78 8.18
C VAL A 171 3.14 -7.06 8.13
N HIS A 172 2.77 -8.06 7.30
CA HIS A 172 3.56 -9.28 7.11
C HIS A 172 4.22 -9.41 5.71
N GLY A 173 4.01 -8.47 4.79
CA GLY A 173 4.81 -8.34 3.57
C GLY A 173 4.68 -9.50 2.56
N CYS A 174 3.51 -10.16 2.52
CA CYS A 174 3.31 -11.35 1.69
C CYS A 174 3.08 -11.02 0.20
N MET A 175 4.17 -10.64 -0.50
CA MET A 175 4.12 -10.17 -1.89
C MET A 175 3.41 -11.08 -2.88
N TYR A 176 3.63 -12.40 -2.80
CA TYR A 176 3.00 -13.36 -3.71
C TYR A 176 1.47 -13.26 -3.67
N ARG A 177 0.91 -13.07 -2.48
CA ARG A 177 -0.53 -12.95 -2.27
C ARG A 177 -1.06 -11.58 -2.72
N MET A 178 -0.30 -10.51 -2.52
CA MET A 178 -0.67 -9.18 -3.02
C MET A 178 -0.73 -9.16 -4.56
N VAL A 179 0.24 -9.79 -5.23
CA VAL A 179 0.24 -9.94 -6.69
C VAL A 179 -0.95 -10.78 -7.17
N ALA A 180 -1.19 -11.94 -6.53
CA ALA A 180 -2.32 -12.80 -6.87
C ALA A 180 -3.67 -12.07 -6.71
N LEU A 181 -3.84 -11.31 -5.63
CA LEU A 181 -5.03 -10.53 -5.38
C LEU A 181 -5.21 -9.41 -6.41
N THR A 182 -4.15 -8.65 -6.71
CA THR A 182 -4.20 -7.57 -7.70
C THR A 182 -4.63 -8.08 -9.08
N ARG A 183 -4.13 -9.26 -9.46
CA ARG A 183 -4.55 -9.94 -10.70
C ARG A 183 -6.00 -10.40 -10.64
N ALA A 184 -6.45 -10.96 -9.52
CA ALA A 184 -7.84 -11.41 -9.35
C ALA A 184 -8.85 -10.25 -9.32
N LEU A 185 -8.43 -9.06 -8.88
CA LEU A 185 -9.21 -7.82 -8.92
C LEU A 185 -9.26 -7.20 -10.32
N ASP A 186 -8.38 -7.63 -11.23
CA ASP A 186 -8.29 -7.15 -12.61
C ASP A 186 -8.18 -5.62 -12.73
N ILE A 187 -7.33 -5.02 -11.89
CA ILE A 187 -7.14 -3.55 -11.83
C ILE A 187 -6.53 -3.03 -13.13
N LYS A 188 -7.29 -2.22 -13.87
CA LYS A 188 -6.96 -1.74 -15.23
C LYS A 188 -7.16 -0.24 -15.41
N SER A 189 -6.41 0.33 -16.36
CA SER A 189 -6.56 1.72 -16.82
C SER A 189 -6.62 2.72 -15.66
N VAL A 190 -7.62 3.61 -15.61
CA VAL A 190 -7.79 4.63 -14.57
C VAL A 190 -7.81 4.05 -13.14
N GLN A 191 -8.19 2.78 -12.96
CA GLN A 191 -8.14 2.15 -11.63
C GLN A 191 -6.71 2.00 -11.11
N ARG A 192 -5.68 2.00 -11.97
CA ARG A 192 -4.28 1.98 -11.54
C ARG A 192 -3.84 3.32 -10.94
N ASP A 193 -4.48 4.42 -11.30
CA ASP A 193 -4.27 5.73 -10.65
C ASP A 193 -4.92 5.76 -9.25
N THR A 194 -6.14 5.22 -9.13
CA THR A 194 -6.88 5.24 -7.87
C THR A 194 -6.49 4.14 -6.89
N LEU A 195 -6.12 2.94 -7.37
CA LEU A 195 -5.85 1.74 -6.58
C LEU A 195 -4.40 1.24 -6.69
N GLY A 196 -3.55 1.87 -7.50
CA GLY A 196 -2.15 1.47 -7.66
C GLY A 196 -1.35 1.48 -6.36
N TYR A 197 -1.76 2.31 -5.40
CA TYR A 197 -1.18 2.40 -4.05
C TYR A 197 -1.24 1.08 -3.26
N ILE A 198 -2.08 0.12 -3.67
CA ILE A 198 -2.15 -1.20 -3.03
C ILE A 198 -0.82 -1.94 -3.24
N MET A 199 -0.29 -1.90 -4.46
CA MET A 199 0.97 -2.57 -4.81
C MET A 199 2.18 -1.66 -4.64
N PHE A 200 2.04 -0.35 -4.82
CA PHE A 200 3.14 0.60 -4.64
C PHE A 200 3.42 0.86 -3.14
N PRO A 201 4.67 0.87 -2.64
CA PRO A 201 5.95 0.52 -3.29
C PRO A 201 6.42 -0.92 -2.95
N MET A 202 5.50 -1.85 -2.68
CA MET A 202 5.80 -3.14 -2.05
C MET A 202 6.83 -4.01 -2.79
N PRO A 203 6.85 -4.13 -4.14
CA PRO A 203 7.91 -4.84 -4.85
C PRO A 203 9.31 -4.33 -4.54
N GLU A 204 9.47 -3.02 -4.38
CA GLU A 204 10.74 -2.41 -3.98
C GLU A 204 11.06 -2.78 -2.54
N LEU A 205 10.14 -2.56 -1.60
CA LEU A 205 10.36 -2.83 -0.18
C LEU A 205 10.69 -4.29 0.11
N CYS A 206 10.14 -5.22 -0.67
CA CYS A 206 10.38 -6.65 -0.52
C CYS A 206 11.56 -7.20 -1.35
N GLY A 207 12.33 -6.34 -2.01
CA GLY A 207 13.51 -6.75 -2.82
C GLY A 207 13.15 -7.53 -4.08
N ARG A 208 11.91 -7.46 -4.55
CA ARG A 208 11.42 -8.10 -5.79
C ARG A 208 11.52 -7.12 -6.96
N PHE A 209 12.72 -6.61 -7.22
CA PHE A 209 12.93 -5.52 -8.18
C PHE A 209 12.45 -5.84 -9.59
N ASN A 210 12.64 -7.06 -10.09
CA ASN A 210 12.13 -7.45 -11.42
C ASN A 210 10.60 -7.33 -11.52
N VAL A 211 9.88 -7.73 -10.47
CA VAL A 211 8.42 -7.57 -10.40
C VAL A 211 8.05 -6.09 -10.31
N GLY A 212 8.83 -5.32 -9.55
CA GLY A 212 8.67 -3.87 -9.45
C GLY A 212 8.84 -3.18 -10.80
N ILE A 213 9.93 -3.45 -11.52
CA ILE A 213 10.23 -2.86 -12.83
C ILE A 213 9.07 -3.10 -13.79
N VAL A 214 8.61 -4.36 -13.93
CA VAL A 214 7.46 -4.68 -14.80
C VAL A 214 6.21 -3.92 -14.36
N HIS A 215 5.87 -3.98 -13.07
CA HIS A 215 4.66 -3.36 -12.56
C HIS A 215 4.63 -1.84 -12.76
N TYR A 216 5.74 -1.15 -12.47
CA TYR A 216 5.82 0.31 -12.61
C TYR A 216 5.89 0.73 -14.08
N THR A 217 6.48 -0.08 -14.96
CA THR A 217 6.41 0.13 -16.42
C THR A 217 4.97 0.10 -16.90
N GLU A 218 4.20 -0.95 -16.54
CA GLU A 218 2.78 -1.03 -16.88
C GLU A 218 1.98 0.16 -16.33
N MET A 219 2.35 0.68 -15.15
CA MET A 219 1.70 1.88 -14.61
C MET A 219 2.00 3.12 -15.44
N VAL A 220 3.26 3.34 -15.84
CA VAL A 220 3.66 4.47 -16.70
C VAL A 220 2.92 4.43 -18.04
N GLU A 221 2.88 3.26 -18.68
CA GLU A 221 2.17 3.05 -19.95
C GLU A 221 0.69 3.44 -19.88
N VAL A 222 0.03 3.20 -18.74
CA VAL A 222 -1.37 3.62 -18.55
C VAL A 222 -1.53 5.14 -18.60
N TYR A 223 -0.60 5.91 -18.04
CA TYR A 223 -0.69 7.37 -18.08
C TYR A 223 -0.41 7.92 -19.48
N GLU A 224 0.59 7.37 -20.18
CA GLU A 224 0.89 7.75 -21.57
C GLU A 224 -0.27 7.40 -22.52
N GLN A 225 -0.92 6.26 -22.28
CA GLN A 225 -2.11 5.88 -23.03
C GLN A 225 -3.29 6.79 -22.70
N ALA A 226 -3.51 7.12 -21.42
CA ALA A 226 -4.58 8.02 -21.00
C ALA A 226 -4.43 9.43 -21.59
N GLU A 227 -3.21 9.98 -21.65
CA GLU A 227 -2.95 11.28 -22.27
C GLU A 227 -3.37 11.31 -23.75
N ARG A 228 -3.03 10.24 -24.49
CA ARG A 228 -3.41 10.10 -25.90
C ARG A 228 -4.93 9.97 -26.07
N GLU A 229 -5.56 9.09 -25.30
CA GLU A 229 -7.02 8.84 -25.36
C GLU A 229 -7.84 10.08 -24.99
N ILE A 230 -7.42 10.81 -23.94
CA ILE A 230 -8.12 12.04 -23.53
C ILE A 230 -7.95 13.12 -24.60
N SER A 231 -6.77 13.25 -25.21
CA SER A 231 -6.52 14.19 -26.31
C SER A 231 -7.39 13.88 -27.54
N GLU A 232 -7.53 12.61 -27.91
CA GLU A 232 -8.44 12.18 -28.97
C GLU A 232 -9.92 12.43 -28.63
N ALA A 233 -10.31 12.17 -27.38
CA ALA A 233 -11.66 12.44 -26.89
C ALA A 233 -12.00 13.93 -26.93
N LEU A 234 -11.04 14.81 -26.61
CA LEU A 234 -11.20 16.27 -26.72
C LEU A 234 -11.45 16.69 -28.18
N ILE A 235 -10.65 16.18 -29.12
CA ILE A 235 -10.85 16.44 -30.56
C ILE A 235 -12.23 15.95 -31.00
N GLY A 236 -12.62 14.75 -30.57
CA GLY A 236 -13.95 14.17 -30.82
C GLY A 236 -15.08 15.03 -30.28
N ALA A 237 -14.94 15.57 -29.07
CA ALA A 237 -15.93 16.44 -28.44
C ALA A 237 -16.16 17.72 -29.26
N TYR A 238 -15.10 18.37 -29.74
CA TYR A 238 -15.22 19.55 -30.61
C TYR A 238 -15.87 19.21 -31.97
N ARG A 239 -15.47 18.10 -32.59
CA ARG A 239 -16.02 17.67 -33.89
C ARG A 239 -17.52 17.34 -33.81
N ASN A 240 -17.95 16.73 -32.71
CA ASN A 240 -19.33 16.26 -32.53
C ASN A 240 -20.24 17.29 -31.85
N GLY A 241 -19.73 18.48 -31.52
CA GLY A 241 -20.50 19.52 -30.82
C GLY A 241 -20.80 19.21 -29.34
N ALA A 242 -20.07 18.27 -28.72
CA ALA A 242 -20.22 17.88 -27.32
C ALA A 242 -19.48 18.85 -26.37
N PHE A 243 -19.67 20.16 -26.55
CA PHE A 243 -18.91 21.20 -25.83
C PHE A 243 -19.06 21.12 -24.31
N MET A 244 -20.19 20.61 -23.82
CA MET A 244 -20.44 20.43 -22.38
C MET A 244 -19.50 19.41 -21.73
N GLN A 245 -18.88 18.51 -22.50
CA GLN A 245 -17.93 17.53 -21.97
C GLN A 245 -16.48 18.02 -21.99
N VAL A 246 -16.18 19.09 -22.73
CA VAL A 246 -14.81 19.62 -22.84
C VAL A 246 -14.23 20.00 -21.48
N PRO A 247 -14.94 20.73 -20.59
CA PRO A 247 -14.41 21.05 -19.26
C PRO A 247 -14.07 19.80 -18.44
N ASN A 248 -14.93 18.77 -18.47
CA ASN A 248 -14.71 17.52 -17.74
C ASN A 248 -13.48 16.76 -18.27
N LEU A 249 -13.28 16.75 -19.59
CA LEU A 249 -12.12 16.10 -20.21
C LEU A 249 -10.82 16.85 -19.92
N VAL A 250 -10.85 18.18 -19.89
CA VAL A 250 -9.69 19.00 -19.48
C VAL A 250 -9.36 18.76 -18.01
N GLU A 251 -10.36 18.76 -17.13
CA GLU A 251 -10.17 18.45 -15.71
C GLU A 251 -9.57 17.05 -15.51
N LEU A 252 -10.05 16.05 -16.26
CA LEU A 252 -9.48 14.71 -16.22
C LEU A 252 -8.04 14.68 -16.73
N ALA A 253 -7.73 15.40 -17.81
CA ALA A 253 -6.37 15.50 -18.35
C ALA A 253 -5.40 16.10 -17.31
N ASP A 254 -5.80 17.20 -16.68
CA ASP A 254 -5.00 17.86 -15.65
C ASP A 254 -4.81 16.98 -14.41
N LYS A 255 -5.86 16.28 -13.98
CA LYS A 255 -5.81 15.35 -12.85
C LYS A 255 -4.90 14.15 -13.09
N MET A 256 -4.90 13.60 -14.32
CA MET A 256 -4.02 12.51 -14.71
C MET A 256 -2.57 12.98 -14.84
N ARG A 257 -2.34 14.13 -15.48
CA ARG A 257 -0.99 14.70 -15.67
C ARG A 257 -0.32 15.06 -14.34
N ARG A 258 -1.10 15.55 -13.38
CA ARG A 258 -0.61 15.94 -12.04
C ARG A 258 -0.69 14.80 -11.02
N SER A 259 -1.00 13.58 -11.43
CA SER A 259 -1.07 12.45 -10.51
C SER A 259 0.28 12.21 -9.85
N ALA A 260 0.31 12.24 -8.51
CA ALA A 260 1.49 11.87 -7.75
C ALA A 260 1.89 10.41 -8.01
N MET A 261 0.91 9.53 -8.23
CA MET A 261 1.15 8.11 -8.52
C MET A 261 1.83 7.92 -9.88
N SER A 262 1.50 8.75 -10.87
CA SER A 262 2.19 8.77 -12.18
C SER A 262 3.67 9.10 -12.02
N VAL A 263 3.97 10.21 -11.33
CA VAL A 263 5.35 10.63 -11.06
C VAL A 263 6.10 9.57 -10.25
N GLY A 264 5.50 9.05 -9.18
CA GLY A 264 6.11 8.02 -8.34
C GLY A 264 6.41 6.72 -9.09
N ALA A 265 5.50 6.27 -9.97
CA ALA A 265 5.73 5.10 -10.82
C ALA A 265 6.89 5.32 -11.80
N ASN A 266 6.93 6.49 -12.46
CA ASN A 266 8.00 6.83 -13.40
C ASN A 266 9.37 6.89 -12.70
N GLU A 267 9.48 7.61 -11.58
CA GLU A 267 10.71 7.70 -10.80
C GLU A 267 11.19 6.33 -10.32
N LEU A 268 10.28 5.51 -9.81
CA LEU A 268 10.65 4.20 -9.26
C LEU A 268 11.02 3.19 -10.37
N HIS A 269 10.32 3.22 -11.51
CA HIS A 269 10.69 2.43 -12.68
C HIS A 269 12.10 2.76 -13.17
N ARG A 270 12.42 4.05 -13.37
CA ARG A 270 13.73 4.50 -13.84
C ARG A 270 14.84 4.11 -12.87
N TYR A 271 14.60 4.36 -11.58
CA TYR A 271 15.54 4.04 -10.51
C TYR A 271 15.86 2.55 -10.44
N LEU A 272 14.84 1.68 -10.41
CA LEU A 272 15.07 0.23 -10.33
C LEU A 272 15.69 -0.34 -11.61
N SER A 273 15.26 0.14 -12.77
CA SER A 273 15.78 -0.32 -14.07
C SER A 273 17.27 -0.03 -14.20
N ALA A 274 17.69 1.19 -13.88
CA ALA A 274 19.09 1.59 -13.95
C ALA A 274 20.00 0.85 -12.96
N LEU A 275 19.48 0.47 -11.78
CA LEU A 275 20.27 -0.23 -10.77
C LEU A 275 20.35 -1.74 -10.98
N PHE A 276 19.32 -2.36 -11.57
CA PHE A 276 19.19 -3.83 -11.58
C PHE A 276 18.96 -4.48 -12.94
N ALA A 277 18.57 -3.73 -13.97
CA ALA A 277 18.27 -4.28 -15.30
C ALA A 277 19.21 -3.79 -16.40
N ILE A 278 19.78 -2.58 -16.27
CA ILE A 278 20.63 -1.97 -17.29
C ILE A 278 22.11 -2.21 -16.95
N ASP A 279 22.81 -2.92 -17.84
CA ASP A 279 24.24 -3.21 -17.68
C ASP A 279 25.15 -2.07 -18.19
N ASN A 280 24.68 -1.33 -19.20
CA ASN A 280 25.43 -0.24 -19.81
C ASN A 280 25.41 1.00 -18.91
N ILE A 281 26.59 1.50 -18.53
CA ILE A 281 26.73 2.64 -17.62
C ILE A 281 26.05 3.90 -18.19
N ASP A 282 26.26 4.20 -19.47
CA ASP A 282 25.73 5.40 -20.13
C ASP A 282 24.20 5.35 -20.19
N GLU A 283 23.64 4.20 -20.54
CA GLU A 283 22.19 3.99 -20.55
C GLU A 283 21.60 4.09 -19.14
N ALA A 284 22.27 3.52 -18.13
CA ALA A 284 21.84 3.59 -16.73
C ALA A 284 21.83 5.02 -16.18
N VAL A 285 22.89 5.80 -16.41
CA VAL A 285 22.96 7.19 -15.92
C VAL A 285 21.99 8.12 -16.67
N ASN A 286 21.79 7.92 -17.98
CA ASN A 286 20.77 8.66 -18.71
C ASN A 286 19.34 8.31 -18.24
N THR A 287 19.08 7.03 -17.95
CA THR A 287 17.81 6.57 -17.39
C THR A 287 17.53 7.20 -16.02
N LEU A 288 18.55 7.28 -15.15
CA LEU A 288 18.46 7.92 -13.83
C LEU A 288 18.24 9.44 -13.93
N HIS A 289 18.93 10.11 -14.87
CA HIS A 289 18.76 11.56 -15.07
C HIS A 289 17.33 11.91 -15.49
N GLY A 290 16.71 11.09 -16.36
CA GLY A 290 15.30 11.25 -16.75
C GLY A 290 15.08 12.25 -17.88
N SER A 291 13.89 12.83 -18.00
CA SER A 291 13.60 13.92 -18.95
C SER A 291 13.98 15.29 -18.37
N ASP A 292 14.06 16.32 -19.22
CA ASP A 292 14.32 17.70 -18.77
C ASP A 292 13.06 18.40 -18.24
N ASP A 293 11.95 17.67 -18.12
CA ASP A 293 10.67 18.21 -17.67
C ASP A 293 10.73 18.51 -16.18
N THR A 294 10.47 19.76 -15.82
CA THR A 294 10.42 20.19 -14.43
C THR A 294 9.16 19.67 -13.76
N ILE A 295 9.33 18.89 -12.69
CA ILE A 295 8.20 18.39 -11.89
C ILE A 295 7.70 19.51 -10.97
N GLU A 296 6.44 19.92 -11.16
CA GLU A 296 5.76 20.88 -10.29
C GLU A 296 5.27 20.19 -9.01
N TRP A 297 6.20 19.88 -8.09
CA TRP A 297 5.93 19.02 -6.93
C TRP A 297 4.77 19.46 -6.05
N ASP A 298 4.56 20.78 -5.89
CA ASP A 298 3.52 21.34 -5.03
C ASP A 298 2.13 21.34 -5.69
N LEU A 299 2.06 21.01 -6.99
CA LEU A 299 0.81 20.91 -7.76
C LEU A 299 0.37 19.46 -7.97
N LEU A 300 1.10 18.48 -7.43
CA LEU A 300 0.75 17.08 -7.54
C LEU A 300 -0.54 16.76 -6.78
N THR A 301 -1.42 15.98 -7.39
CA THR A 301 -2.72 15.59 -6.85
C THR A 301 -2.69 14.17 -6.29
N ASP A 302 -3.40 13.98 -5.17
CA ASP A 302 -3.68 12.65 -4.63
C ASP A 302 -4.98 12.11 -5.24
N ASN A 303 -4.86 11.12 -6.11
CA ASN A 303 -5.99 10.48 -6.76
C ASN A 303 -6.37 9.14 -6.11
N ARG A 304 -5.70 8.74 -5.02
CA ARG A 304 -5.91 7.45 -4.37
C ARG A 304 -7.31 7.33 -3.77
N ASP A 305 -7.99 6.23 -4.08
CA ASP A 305 -9.28 5.90 -3.49
C ASP A 305 -9.11 5.07 -2.22
N LEU A 306 -8.89 5.77 -1.10
CA LEU A 306 -8.83 5.14 0.23
C LEU A 306 -10.22 4.66 0.72
N SER A 307 -11.29 4.97 0.00
CA SER A 307 -12.66 4.59 0.38
C SER A 307 -13.13 3.29 -0.28
N VAL A 308 -12.35 2.74 -1.22
CA VAL A 308 -12.66 1.50 -1.95
C VAL A 308 -12.95 0.34 -1.00
N ILE A 309 -12.23 0.25 0.12
CA ILE A 309 -12.53 -0.71 1.16
C ILE A 309 -13.42 -0.01 2.20
N PRO A 310 -14.71 -0.38 2.31
CA PRO A 310 -15.60 0.26 3.26
C PRO A 310 -15.11 0.04 4.68
N SER A 311 -15.03 1.12 5.46
CA SER A 311 -14.84 1.03 6.90
C SER A 311 -16.18 1.16 7.60
N PHE A 312 -16.30 0.44 8.70
CA PHE A 312 -17.44 0.57 9.60
C PHE A 312 -17.04 1.17 10.94
N GLU A 313 -15.78 1.58 11.12
CA GLU A 313 -15.27 2.12 12.38
C GLU A 313 -15.80 3.54 12.66
N ARG A 314 -15.88 3.91 13.95
CA ARG A 314 -16.36 5.23 14.38
C ARG A 314 -15.41 6.33 13.92
N ASN A 315 -15.97 7.47 13.48
CA ASN A 315 -15.23 8.67 13.06
C ASN A 315 -14.22 8.46 11.91
N ILE A 316 -14.33 7.35 11.18
CA ILE A 316 -13.35 6.97 10.17
C ILE A 316 -13.17 8.01 9.06
N LYS A 317 -14.20 8.80 8.72
CA LYS A 317 -14.07 9.82 7.67
C LYS A 317 -13.01 10.86 8.00
N GLU A 318 -12.96 11.34 9.25
CA GLU A 318 -11.98 12.33 9.69
C GLU A 318 -10.58 11.71 9.72
N GLU A 319 -10.47 10.51 10.28
CA GLU A 319 -9.22 9.75 10.34
C GLU A 319 -8.66 9.44 8.94
N LEU A 320 -9.51 9.15 7.95
CA LEU A 320 -9.09 8.91 6.57
C LEU A 320 -8.58 10.17 5.87
N GLU A 321 -9.15 11.34 6.14
CA GLU A 321 -8.63 12.58 5.56
C GLU A 321 -7.27 12.96 6.16
N ASP A 322 -7.07 12.71 7.47
CA ASP A 322 -5.77 12.86 8.12
C ASP A 322 -4.74 11.88 7.53
N ILE A 323 -5.11 10.59 7.40
CA ILE A 323 -4.27 9.57 6.76
C ILE A 323 -3.94 9.95 5.32
N ARG A 324 -4.94 10.41 4.54
CA ARG A 324 -4.73 10.81 3.15
C ARG A 324 -3.68 11.91 3.08
N ARG A 325 -3.86 12.99 3.84
CA ARG A 325 -2.94 14.13 3.87
C ARG A 325 -1.53 13.70 4.26
N ASP A 326 -1.38 12.99 5.38
CA ASP A 326 -0.07 12.66 5.93
C ASP A 326 0.67 11.65 5.04
N THR A 327 -0.03 10.64 4.53
CA THR A 327 0.59 9.64 3.63
C THR A 327 0.85 10.17 2.23
N GLN A 328 0.08 11.16 1.75
CA GLN A 328 0.36 11.82 0.48
C GLN A 328 1.64 12.64 0.59
N GLN A 329 1.79 13.41 1.68
CA GLN A 329 2.98 14.21 1.91
C GLN A 329 4.23 13.33 2.00
N GLU A 330 4.18 12.25 2.79
CA GLU A 330 5.30 11.29 2.89
C GLU A 330 5.64 10.66 1.53
N PHE A 331 4.63 10.30 0.75
CA PHE A 331 4.81 9.74 -0.59
C PHE A 331 5.48 10.73 -1.56
N VAL A 332 5.04 12.00 -1.57
CA VAL A 332 5.63 13.05 -2.41
C VAL A 332 7.06 13.32 -1.98
N ASP A 333 7.34 13.43 -0.68
CA ASP A 333 8.68 13.69 -0.17
C ASP A 333 9.65 12.54 -0.45
N MET A 334 9.19 11.29 -0.35
CA MET A 334 9.97 10.13 -0.77
C MET A 334 10.29 10.17 -2.27
N THR A 335 9.28 10.45 -3.10
CA THR A 335 9.43 10.48 -4.55
C THR A 335 10.39 11.60 -4.96
N ARG A 336 10.25 12.79 -4.37
CA ARG A 336 11.14 13.94 -4.56
C ARG A 336 12.58 13.63 -4.15
N LEU A 337 12.77 12.96 -3.01
CA LEU A 337 14.10 12.53 -2.57
C LEU A 337 14.75 11.56 -3.56
N ARG A 338 13.98 10.60 -4.07
CA ARG A 338 14.45 9.64 -5.08
C ARG A 338 14.78 10.31 -6.40
N HIS A 339 13.99 11.29 -6.81
CA HIS A 339 14.25 12.08 -8.01
C HIS A 339 15.60 12.81 -7.91
N TYR A 340 15.83 13.57 -6.83
CA TYR A 340 17.11 14.26 -6.63
C TYR A 340 18.30 13.30 -6.51
N LEU A 341 18.09 12.12 -5.90
CA LEU A 341 19.10 11.07 -5.86
C LEU A 341 19.45 10.58 -7.27
N SER A 342 18.44 10.33 -8.10
CA SER A 342 18.61 9.82 -9.47
C SER A 342 19.26 10.86 -10.38
N GLN A 343 18.84 12.13 -10.28
CA GLN A 343 19.46 13.25 -10.99
C GLN A 343 20.93 13.41 -10.61
N ALA A 344 21.26 13.44 -9.31
CA ALA A 344 22.65 13.58 -8.88
C ALA A 344 23.55 12.43 -9.40
N ILE A 345 23.06 11.19 -9.41
CA ILE A 345 23.79 10.05 -9.98
C ILE A 345 23.91 10.19 -11.51
N GLY A 346 22.85 10.59 -12.20
CA GLY A 346 22.84 10.84 -13.63
C GLY A 346 23.86 11.92 -14.04
N SER A 347 23.83 13.06 -13.36
CA SER A 347 24.75 14.19 -13.56
C SER A 347 26.19 13.83 -13.24
N ALA A 348 26.43 12.99 -12.22
CA ALA A 348 27.76 12.47 -11.93
C ALA A 348 28.31 11.61 -13.09
N GLY A 349 27.42 10.89 -13.78
CA GLY A 349 27.71 10.12 -14.99
C GLY A 349 27.94 10.96 -16.25
N GLY A 350 27.66 12.27 -16.21
CA GLY A 350 27.68 13.14 -17.39
C GLY A 350 26.47 12.93 -18.32
N ALA A 351 25.35 12.43 -17.79
CA ALA A 351 24.10 12.28 -18.56
C ALA A 351 23.74 13.60 -19.25
N LYS A 352 23.31 13.52 -20.51
CA LYS A 352 22.98 14.68 -21.37
C LYS A 352 24.05 15.79 -21.45
N GLY A 353 25.31 15.50 -21.11
CA GLY A 353 26.38 16.49 -21.08
C GLY A 353 26.43 17.33 -19.80
N ALA A 354 25.84 16.83 -18.71
CA ALA A 354 25.87 17.47 -17.39
C ALA A 354 27.30 17.85 -16.96
N GLY A 355 27.44 19.10 -16.54
CA GLY A 355 28.71 19.70 -16.13
C GLY A 355 28.90 19.77 -14.61
N PRO A 356 30.02 20.35 -14.14
CA PRO A 356 30.29 20.53 -12.70
C PRO A 356 29.23 21.37 -11.98
N GLU A 357 28.67 22.37 -12.66
CA GLU A 357 27.67 23.27 -12.07
C GLU A 357 26.35 22.54 -11.81
N GLU A 358 25.88 21.75 -12.78
CA GLU A 358 24.65 20.95 -12.66
C GLU A 358 24.80 19.87 -11.59
N LEU A 359 25.89 19.09 -11.62
CA LEU A 359 26.17 18.11 -10.58
C LEU A 359 26.24 18.75 -9.18
N GLY A 360 26.86 19.92 -9.05
CA GLY A 360 26.90 20.66 -7.79
C GLY A 360 25.51 21.09 -7.30
N ALA A 361 24.64 21.54 -8.22
CA ALA A 361 23.27 21.90 -7.91
C ALA A 361 22.45 20.68 -7.46
N ASP A 362 22.52 19.56 -8.18
CA ASP A 362 21.76 18.33 -7.87
C ASP A 362 22.16 17.74 -6.53
N VAL A 363 23.46 17.68 -6.24
CA VAL A 363 23.97 17.23 -4.94
C VAL A 363 23.50 18.14 -3.81
N THR A 364 23.39 19.45 -4.07
CA THR A 364 22.87 20.41 -3.09
C THR A 364 21.38 20.20 -2.83
N LEU A 365 20.57 20.05 -3.89
CA LEU A 365 19.14 19.78 -3.78
C LEU A 365 18.87 18.48 -3.02
N LEU A 366 19.60 17.41 -3.34
CA LEU A 366 19.53 16.13 -2.64
C LEU A 366 19.82 16.28 -1.14
N LYS A 367 20.90 16.98 -0.76
CA LYS A 367 21.28 17.18 0.65
C LYS A 367 20.25 18.02 1.41
N VAL A 368 19.78 19.10 0.82
CA VAL A 368 18.79 20.00 1.44
C VAL A 368 17.49 19.24 1.69
N HIS A 369 16.98 18.52 0.68
CA HIS A 369 15.74 17.76 0.82
C HIS A 369 15.89 16.56 1.77
N LEU A 370 17.03 15.87 1.77
CA LEU A 370 17.31 14.81 2.74
C LEU A 370 17.26 15.33 4.18
N GLU A 371 17.86 16.48 4.45
CA GLU A 371 17.86 17.07 5.79
C GLU A 371 16.46 17.50 6.22
N GLN A 372 15.68 18.08 5.30
CA GLN A 372 14.26 18.37 5.53
C GLN A 372 13.47 17.09 5.88
N CYS A 373 13.67 15.99 5.15
CA CYS A 373 13.03 14.71 5.46
C CYS A 373 13.47 14.16 6.83
N ARG A 374 14.74 14.28 7.20
CA ARG A 374 15.24 13.85 8.52
C ARG A 374 14.59 14.63 9.67
N GLN A 375 14.29 15.91 9.46
CA GLN A 375 13.62 16.78 10.44
C GLN A 375 12.12 16.50 10.53
N ASN A 376 11.46 16.27 9.39
CA ASN A 376 10.01 16.11 9.32
C ASN A 376 9.53 14.70 9.73
N TYR A 377 10.35 13.67 9.50
CA TYR A 377 9.95 12.28 9.70
C TYR A 377 10.77 11.60 10.80
N SER A 378 10.10 11.20 11.88
CA SER A 378 10.73 10.50 13.01
C SER A 378 10.66 8.97 12.87
N VAL A 379 11.69 8.27 13.36
CA VAL A 379 11.76 6.78 13.33
C VAL A 379 10.68 6.13 14.19
N ASN A 380 10.15 6.83 15.19
CA ASN A 380 9.16 6.30 16.15
C ASN A 380 7.70 6.57 15.74
N ALA A 381 7.46 7.10 14.54
CA ALA A 381 6.10 7.36 14.07
C ALA A 381 5.30 6.05 14.00
N GLN A 382 4.14 6.00 14.66
CA GLN A 382 3.27 4.84 14.58
C GLN A 382 2.59 4.82 13.20
N GLN A 383 2.72 3.69 12.50
CA GLN A 383 1.96 3.47 11.28
C GLN A 383 0.48 3.37 11.59
N SER A 384 -0.35 3.97 10.71
CA SER A 384 -1.79 3.83 10.79
C SER A 384 -2.19 2.35 10.74
N ARG A 385 -3.08 1.97 11.65
CA ARG A 385 -3.65 0.61 11.72
C ARG A 385 -4.99 0.52 10.98
N VAL A 386 -5.41 1.62 10.37
CA VAL A 386 -6.62 1.68 9.57
C VAL A 386 -6.40 0.88 8.29
N MET A 387 -7.30 -0.06 8.02
CA MET A 387 -7.22 -0.93 6.85
C MET A 387 -7.08 -0.15 5.53
N GLN A 388 -7.82 0.93 5.40
CA GLN A 388 -7.85 1.79 4.21
C GLN A 388 -6.55 2.54 3.97
N SER A 389 -5.66 2.61 4.96
CA SER A 389 -4.40 3.32 4.82
C SER A 389 -3.58 2.71 3.67
N PRO A 390 -2.97 3.55 2.82
CA PRO A 390 -2.07 3.09 1.78
C PRO A 390 -0.83 2.41 2.36
N SER A 391 -0.22 1.50 1.59
CA SER A 391 1.01 0.81 1.96
C SER A 391 2.08 1.81 2.43
N PRO A 392 2.83 1.50 3.51
CA PRO A 392 3.77 2.45 4.08
C PRO A 392 4.96 2.57 3.12
N VAL A 393 5.36 3.81 2.81
CA VAL A 393 6.55 4.04 1.99
C VAL A 393 7.85 3.91 2.81
N CYS A 394 7.74 4.03 4.15
CA CYS A 394 8.83 3.89 5.12
C CYS A 394 9.95 4.93 4.91
N LEU A 395 9.60 6.20 4.72
CA LEU A 395 10.57 7.27 4.45
C LEU A 395 11.53 7.48 5.64
N ALA A 396 11.00 7.50 6.86
CA ALA A 396 11.81 7.66 8.08
C ALA A 396 12.89 6.56 8.17
N HIS A 397 12.55 5.31 7.87
CA HIS A 397 13.51 4.21 7.84
C HIS A 397 14.60 4.46 6.80
N TRP A 398 14.25 4.98 5.62
CA TRP A 398 15.22 5.23 4.55
C TRP A 398 16.19 6.38 4.87
N VAL A 399 15.71 7.50 5.42
CA VAL A 399 16.55 8.69 5.66
C VAL A 399 17.43 8.57 6.91
N HIS A 400 17.00 7.80 7.91
CA HIS A 400 17.72 7.58 9.16
C HIS A 400 18.53 6.27 9.18
N GLY A 401 18.26 5.32 8.29
CA GLY A 401 18.92 4.01 8.27
C GLY A 401 20.32 3.97 7.65
N GLY A 402 20.93 5.13 7.35
CA GLY A 402 22.29 5.22 6.80
C GLY A 402 22.45 4.83 5.33
N PHE A 403 21.35 4.49 4.64
CA PHE A 403 21.36 3.98 3.26
C PHE A 403 21.86 5.00 2.22
N LEU A 404 21.70 6.30 2.49
CA LEU A 404 22.03 7.38 1.54
C LEU A 404 23.43 7.97 1.78
N ASP A 405 23.98 7.84 2.98
CA ASP A 405 25.26 8.41 3.37
C ASP A 405 26.45 7.92 2.51
N PRO A 406 26.60 6.62 2.17
CA PRO A 406 27.69 6.19 1.29
C PRO A 406 27.54 6.73 -0.13
N ILE A 407 26.31 6.84 -0.63
CA ILE A 407 26.00 7.39 -1.96
C ILE A 407 26.39 8.88 -2.01
N LEU A 408 26.02 9.65 -0.98
CA LEU A 408 26.35 11.08 -0.88
C LEU A 408 27.86 11.34 -0.84
N ARG A 409 28.64 10.48 -0.18
CA ARG A 409 30.11 10.62 -0.18
C ARG A 409 30.71 10.38 -1.56
N LEU A 410 30.25 9.35 -2.27
CA LEU A 410 30.69 9.07 -3.64
C LEU A 410 30.28 10.17 -4.62
N LEU A 411 29.06 10.72 -4.47
CA LEU A 411 28.60 11.88 -5.24
C LEU A 411 29.45 13.13 -4.95
N GLN A 412 29.82 13.36 -3.69
CA GLN A 412 30.72 14.46 -3.34
C GLN A 412 32.09 14.28 -4.00
N SER A 413 32.65 13.07 -3.96
CA SER A 413 33.91 12.76 -4.66
C SER A 413 33.78 13.00 -6.17
N ALA A 414 32.65 12.66 -6.79
CA ALA A 414 32.42 12.94 -8.20
C ALA A 414 32.40 14.44 -8.47
N ALA A 415 31.68 15.23 -7.68
CA ALA A 415 31.63 16.69 -7.80
C ALA A 415 33.03 17.32 -7.65
N ASP A 416 33.79 16.86 -6.66
CA ASP A 416 35.14 17.35 -6.40
C ASP A 416 36.06 17.03 -7.60
N ILE A 417 36.04 15.80 -8.12
CA ILE A 417 36.85 15.37 -9.27
C ILE A 417 36.51 16.14 -10.54
N VAL A 418 35.22 16.39 -10.82
CA VAL A 418 34.80 17.13 -12.01
C VAL A 418 35.23 18.60 -11.91
N SER A 419 35.21 19.19 -10.71
CA SER A 419 35.60 20.59 -10.48
C SER A 419 37.11 20.87 -10.62
N VAL A 420 37.96 19.86 -10.43
CA VAL A 420 39.41 20.03 -10.43
C VAL A 420 39.98 20.10 -11.86
N LYS A 421 40.88 21.07 -12.09
CA LYS A 421 41.57 21.27 -13.38
C LYS A 421 42.81 20.38 -13.59
N ASN A 422 43.47 19.95 -12.51
CA ASN A 422 44.73 19.19 -12.56
C ASN A 422 44.56 17.76 -12.03
N ALA A 423 45.09 16.75 -12.72
CA ALA A 423 44.93 15.34 -12.34
C ALA A 423 45.74 14.88 -11.10
N ASN A 424 46.38 15.79 -10.37
CA ASN A 424 47.23 15.43 -9.23
C ASN A 424 46.38 15.23 -7.96
N GLY A 425 46.54 14.08 -7.29
CA GLY A 425 45.89 13.81 -6.01
C GLY A 425 44.43 13.38 -6.08
N LEU A 426 43.93 12.94 -7.25
CA LEU A 426 42.54 12.48 -7.42
C LEU A 426 42.17 11.35 -6.45
N ALA A 427 43.12 10.47 -6.11
CA ALA A 427 42.88 9.36 -5.18
C ALA A 427 42.50 9.85 -3.76
N ALA A 428 43.03 11.00 -3.33
CA ALA A 428 42.72 11.58 -2.03
C ALA A 428 41.30 12.19 -1.95
N MET A 429 40.62 12.36 -3.10
CA MET A 429 39.24 12.85 -3.17
C MET A 429 38.21 11.72 -3.05
N LEU A 430 38.63 10.47 -3.19
CA LEU A 430 37.78 9.30 -2.97
C LEU A 430 37.59 9.03 -1.47
N PRO A 431 36.47 8.45 -1.06
CA PRO A 431 36.27 8.10 0.34
C PRO A 431 37.29 7.05 0.79
N ALA A 432 37.68 7.09 2.06
CA ALA A 432 38.50 6.05 2.67
C ALA A 432 37.75 4.71 2.67
N VAL A 433 38.44 3.61 2.36
CA VAL A 433 37.85 2.27 2.30
C VAL A 433 37.31 1.85 3.66
N GLU A 434 37.97 2.23 4.75
CA GLU A 434 37.54 1.93 6.11
C GLU A 434 36.29 2.71 6.50
N GLN A 435 36.17 3.96 6.01
CA GLN A 435 34.91 4.67 6.14
C GLN A 435 33.84 3.94 5.34
N LEU A 436 34.20 3.49 4.12
CA LEU A 436 33.42 2.65 3.23
C LEU A 436 33.17 1.21 3.77
N GLU A 437 33.57 0.87 4.99
CA GLU A 437 33.20 -0.39 5.66
C GLU A 437 32.35 -0.14 6.91
N LYS A 438 32.53 1.03 7.55
CA LYS A 438 31.73 1.47 8.70
C LYS A 438 30.25 1.71 8.38
N ASP A 439 29.92 2.45 7.32
CA ASP A 439 28.51 2.71 6.99
C ASP A 439 27.71 1.43 6.62
N TRP A 440 28.36 0.37 6.16
CA TRP A 440 27.82 -0.93 5.72
C TRP A 440 27.46 -1.74 6.96
N ILE A 441 28.36 -1.72 7.94
CA ILE A 441 28.13 -2.29 9.26
C ILE A 441 26.98 -1.56 9.95
N ALA A 442 26.90 -0.24 9.82
CA ALA A 442 25.81 0.56 10.37
C ALA A 442 24.46 0.30 9.65
N MET A 443 24.48 0.17 8.33
CA MET A 443 23.30 -0.08 7.49
C MET A 443 22.74 -1.49 7.67
N VAL A 444 23.61 -2.48 7.92
CA VAL A 444 23.24 -3.90 8.12
C VAL A 444 23.78 -4.40 9.46
N PRO A 445 23.18 -3.97 10.60
CA PRO A 445 23.57 -4.39 11.95
C PRO A 445 23.29 -5.89 12.14
N PRO A 446 23.96 -6.63 13.04
CA PRO A 446 23.69 -8.06 13.23
C PRO A 446 22.22 -8.39 13.49
N LEU A 447 21.75 -9.55 13.01
CA LEU A 447 20.36 -9.99 13.21
C LEU A 447 20.11 -10.36 14.68
N GLU A 448 19.08 -9.79 15.30
CA GLU A 448 18.69 -10.14 16.67
C GLU A 448 17.82 -11.41 16.69
N ARG A 449 18.40 -12.56 17.08
CA ARG A 449 17.74 -13.89 17.07
C ARG A 449 16.52 -14.08 17.98
N LYS A 450 16.08 -13.08 18.75
CA LYS A 450 14.88 -13.18 19.61
C LYS A 450 13.57 -12.89 18.87
N MET A 451 13.63 -12.63 17.57
CA MET A 451 12.50 -12.12 16.81
C MET A 451 11.48 -13.20 16.52
N TYR A 452 10.26 -12.97 17.00
CA TYR A 452 9.09 -13.70 16.53
C TYR A 452 8.93 -13.46 15.02
N PRO A 453 8.43 -14.44 14.26
CA PRO A 453 8.34 -14.40 12.79
C PRO A 453 7.59 -13.18 12.20
N PHE A 454 6.79 -12.51 13.02
CA PHE A 454 6.02 -11.33 12.64
C PHE A 454 6.85 -10.04 12.47
N PHE A 455 8.15 -10.05 12.77
CA PHE A 455 9.05 -8.90 12.59
C PHE A 455 10.00 -9.05 11.38
N ILE A 456 9.91 -10.15 10.63
CA ILE A 456 10.79 -10.43 9.49
C ILE A 456 10.58 -9.43 8.34
N GLN A 457 9.44 -8.76 8.27
CA GLN A 457 9.22 -7.73 7.25
C GLN A 457 10.19 -6.55 7.38
N GLU A 458 10.45 -6.06 8.60
CA GLU A 458 11.40 -4.96 8.80
C GLU A 458 12.81 -5.36 8.33
N GLU A 459 13.17 -6.61 8.56
CA GLU A 459 14.43 -7.21 8.13
C GLU A 459 14.55 -7.34 6.60
N ILE A 460 13.44 -7.68 5.93
CA ILE A 460 13.36 -7.71 4.47
C ILE A 460 13.48 -6.28 3.91
N ILE A 461 12.79 -5.30 4.50
CA ILE A 461 12.83 -3.90 4.07
C ILE A 461 14.25 -3.35 4.19
N LEU A 462 14.89 -3.56 5.35
CA LEU A 462 16.28 -3.16 5.58
C LEU A 462 17.20 -3.80 4.53
N SER A 463 17.03 -5.10 4.29
CA SER A 463 17.85 -5.83 3.31
C SER A 463 17.66 -5.31 1.89
N SER A 464 16.42 -4.97 1.50
CA SER A 464 16.14 -4.37 0.20
C SER A 464 16.77 -2.98 0.05
N ARG A 465 16.62 -2.12 1.05
CA ARG A 465 17.21 -0.77 1.05
C ARG A 465 18.75 -0.83 0.99
N ALA A 466 19.35 -1.75 1.75
CA ALA A 466 20.79 -2.00 1.70
C ALA A 466 21.25 -2.43 0.31
N LEU A 467 20.51 -3.34 -0.35
CA LEU A 467 20.85 -3.80 -1.71
C LEU A 467 20.78 -2.66 -2.73
N GLN A 468 19.77 -1.78 -2.65
CA GLN A 468 19.68 -0.59 -3.50
C GLN A 468 20.85 0.37 -3.28
N SER A 469 21.27 0.59 -2.02
CA SER A 469 22.43 1.42 -1.70
C SER A 469 23.73 0.86 -2.28
N LEU A 470 23.93 -0.47 -2.15
CA LEU A 470 25.09 -1.16 -2.74
C LEU A 470 25.11 -1.03 -4.27
N ALA A 471 23.96 -1.20 -4.93
CA ALA A 471 23.84 -1.07 -6.38
C ALA A 471 24.15 0.36 -6.85
N ALA A 472 23.61 1.38 -6.18
CA ALA A 472 23.89 2.79 -6.47
C ALA A 472 25.39 3.12 -6.27
N CYS A 473 25.99 2.64 -5.18
CA CYS A 473 27.42 2.81 -4.94
C CYS A 473 28.27 2.10 -6.00
N GLN A 474 27.88 0.91 -6.43
CA GLN A 474 28.57 0.16 -7.49
C GLN A 474 28.55 0.94 -8.81
N LEU A 475 27.41 1.51 -9.18
CA LEU A 475 27.29 2.35 -10.37
C LEU A 475 28.18 3.61 -10.25
N LEU A 476 28.14 4.31 -9.12
CA LEU A 476 28.95 5.51 -8.89
C LEU A 476 30.45 5.23 -8.90
N ILE A 477 30.92 4.11 -8.35
CA ILE A 477 32.35 3.75 -8.41
C ILE A 477 32.78 3.52 -9.86
N LYS A 478 31.96 2.86 -10.69
CA LYS A 478 32.24 2.72 -12.12
C LYS A 478 32.28 4.07 -12.85
N VAL A 479 31.40 4.99 -12.47
CA VAL A 479 31.41 6.38 -12.97
C VAL A 479 32.70 7.10 -12.57
N LEU A 480 33.10 7.01 -11.30
CA LEU A 480 34.33 7.61 -10.77
C LEU A 480 35.58 7.06 -11.46
N GLU A 481 35.65 5.74 -11.70
CA GLU A 481 36.72 5.10 -12.46
C GLU A 481 36.86 5.70 -13.87
N ARG A 482 35.72 5.92 -14.55
CA ARG A 482 35.67 6.54 -15.87
C ARG A 482 36.12 8.00 -15.83
N LEU A 483 35.65 8.78 -14.85
CA LEU A 483 36.06 10.18 -14.66
C LEU A 483 37.58 10.30 -14.43
N GLY A 484 38.15 9.45 -13.59
CA GLY A 484 39.60 9.38 -13.36
C GLY A 484 40.38 8.99 -14.63
N GLY A 485 39.88 8.00 -15.37
CA GLY A 485 40.49 7.56 -16.63
C GLY A 485 40.57 8.66 -17.70
N TYR A 486 39.51 9.45 -17.88
CA TYR A 486 39.52 10.58 -18.83
C TYR A 486 40.55 11.65 -18.46
N ARG A 487 40.68 12.01 -17.18
CA ARG A 487 41.61 13.05 -16.72
C ARG A 487 43.07 12.65 -16.95
N HIS A 488 43.44 11.40 -16.67
CA HIS A 488 44.81 10.92 -16.90
C HIS A 488 45.20 10.89 -18.38
N ASN A 489 44.27 10.52 -19.27
CA ASN A 489 44.51 10.52 -20.72
C ASN A 489 44.64 11.93 -21.31
N THR A 490 43.94 12.94 -20.76
CA THR A 490 44.07 14.34 -21.21
C THR A 490 45.40 15.00 -20.82
N THR A 491 46.04 14.57 -19.72
CA THR A 491 47.36 15.08 -19.29
C THR A 491 48.53 14.48 -20.06
N GLU A 492 48.39 13.30 -20.66
CA GLU A 492 49.46 12.66 -21.47
C GLU A 492 49.42 13.04 -22.97
N GLY A 493 48.49 13.91 -23.38
CA GLY A 493 48.31 14.39 -24.76
C GLY A 493 49.39 15.33 -25.30
N GLY A 494 50.66 15.13 -24.90
CA GLY A 494 51.77 16.02 -25.21
C GLY A 494 53.13 15.36 -25.41
N SER A 495 53.24 14.07 -25.75
CA SER A 495 54.47 13.52 -26.36
C SER A 495 54.27 12.13 -26.97
N LYS A 496 54.32 12.02 -28.30
CA LYS A 496 54.49 10.73 -28.97
C LYS A 496 55.96 10.29 -28.87
N LYS A 497 56.25 9.26 -28.07
CA LYS A 497 57.14 8.10 -28.36
C LYS A 497 57.69 7.47 -27.06
N ASN A 498 57.17 6.30 -26.69
CA ASN A 498 57.89 5.02 -26.73
C ASN A 498 57.12 3.95 -25.93
N LYS A 499 57.02 2.76 -26.53
CA LYS A 499 56.56 1.53 -25.86
C LYS A 499 57.50 1.21 -24.70
N SER A 500 57.00 1.24 -23.47
CA SER A 500 57.50 0.36 -22.41
C SER A 500 56.34 -0.34 -21.72
N THR A 501 56.33 -1.66 -21.85
CA THR A 501 55.57 -2.60 -21.05
C THR A 501 56.01 -2.52 -19.59
N ASN A 502 55.25 -1.80 -18.76
CA ASN A 502 55.16 -2.01 -17.32
C ASN A 502 53.96 -1.21 -16.80
N THR A 503 52.85 -1.91 -16.61
CA THR A 503 51.57 -1.37 -16.17
C THR A 503 51.64 -1.06 -14.66
N SER A 504 52.18 0.09 -14.27
CA SER A 504 51.92 0.60 -12.92
C SER A 504 50.45 1.01 -12.88
N LYS A 505 49.58 0.18 -12.27
CA LYS A 505 48.20 0.57 -12.01
C LYS A 505 48.23 1.91 -11.27
N ASN A 506 47.52 2.89 -11.83
CA ASN A 506 47.36 4.21 -11.23
C ASN A 506 46.80 4.07 -9.79
N GLU A 507 47.32 4.86 -8.86
CA GLU A 507 46.89 4.88 -7.45
C GLU A 507 45.38 5.07 -7.33
N PHE A 508 44.80 5.92 -8.18
CA PHE A 508 43.35 6.13 -8.27
C PHE A 508 42.57 4.86 -8.64
N THR A 509 43.02 4.14 -9.66
CA THR A 509 42.38 2.89 -10.11
C THR A 509 42.51 1.81 -9.04
N THR A 510 43.66 1.73 -8.37
CA THR A 510 43.89 0.81 -7.26
C THR A 510 42.94 1.10 -6.09
N HIS A 511 42.71 2.38 -5.78
CA HIS A 511 41.76 2.78 -4.75
C HIS A 511 40.32 2.46 -5.12
N CYS A 512 39.90 2.69 -6.37
CA CYS A 512 38.57 2.29 -6.85
C CYS A 512 38.37 0.76 -6.77
N GLU A 513 39.38 -0.04 -7.14
CA GLU A 513 39.36 -1.50 -6.97
C GLU A 513 39.17 -1.90 -5.49
N ALA A 514 39.81 -1.18 -4.56
CA ALA A 514 39.63 -1.41 -3.12
C ALA A 514 38.21 -1.05 -2.64
N LEU A 515 37.62 0.05 -3.13
CA LEU A 515 36.22 0.41 -2.85
C LEU A 515 35.25 -0.65 -3.42
N GLN A 516 35.51 -1.17 -4.62
CA GLN A 516 34.73 -2.29 -5.18
C GLN A 516 34.85 -3.55 -4.31
N ALA A 517 36.04 -3.84 -3.77
CA ALA A 517 36.23 -4.98 -2.88
C ALA A 517 35.43 -4.82 -1.57
N ALA A 518 35.42 -3.63 -0.98
CA ALA A 518 34.58 -3.33 0.20
C ALA A 518 33.09 -3.50 -0.10
N LEU A 519 32.60 -3.10 -1.29
CA LEU A 519 31.21 -3.36 -1.70
C LEU A 519 30.90 -4.86 -1.79
N ARG A 520 31.82 -5.67 -2.33
CA ARG A 520 31.63 -7.14 -2.39
C ARG A 520 31.54 -7.76 -1.00
N ASN A 521 32.34 -7.27 -0.05
CA ASN A 521 32.25 -7.69 1.36
C ASN A 521 30.89 -7.32 1.97
N GLY A 522 30.40 -6.11 1.70
CA GLY A 522 29.05 -5.68 2.11
C GLY A 522 27.94 -6.56 1.53
N ALA A 523 28.03 -6.88 0.23
CA ALA A 523 27.08 -7.79 -0.43
C ALA A 523 27.11 -9.21 0.16
N ALA A 524 28.30 -9.73 0.46
CA ALA A 524 28.45 -11.04 1.10
C ALA A 524 27.82 -11.06 2.50
N ARG A 525 27.96 -9.98 3.28
CA ARG A 525 27.31 -9.83 4.60
C ARG A 525 25.78 -9.79 4.48
N LEU A 526 25.26 -9.06 3.50
CA LEU A 526 23.83 -9.02 3.23
C LEU A 526 23.31 -10.41 2.85
N SER A 527 24.03 -11.14 2.00
CA SER A 527 23.71 -12.53 1.66
C SER A 527 23.69 -13.45 2.88
N LEU A 528 24.65 -13.28 3.81
CA LEU A 528 24.67 -14.04 5.06
C LEU A 528 23.41 -13.75 5.90
N ARG A 529 23.01 -12.47 6.04
CA ARG A 529 21.79 -12.08 6.75
C ARG A 529 20.55 -12.75 6.13
N LEU A 530 20.43 -12.71 4.80
CA LEU A 530 19.29 -13.32 4.10
C LEU A 530 19.22 -14.83 4.34
N ASN A 531 20.37 -15.50 4.36
CA ASN A 531 20.43 -16.93 4.72
C ASN A 531 19.99 -17.16 6.17
N GLU A 532 20.41 -16.31 7.12
CA GLU A 532 19.94 -16.39 8.52
C GLU A 532 18.42 -16.20 8.63
N ILE A 533 17.84 -15.25 7.90
CA ILE A 533 16.39 -15.03 7.83
C ILE A 533 15.69 -16.26 7.25
N GLU A 534 16.23 -16.85 6.18
CA GLU A 534 15.70 -18.05 5.56
C GLU A 534 15.68 -19.23 6.54
N GLU A 535 16.75 -19.43 7.31
CA GLU A 535 16.82 -20.48 8.33
C GLU A 535 15.79 -20.27 9.44
N VAL A 536 15.62 -19.04 9.94
CA VAL A 536 14.57 -18.70 10.92
C VAL A 536 13.17 -19.03 10.39
N LEU A 537 12.91 -18.77 9.10
CA LEU A 537 11.63 -19.08 8.45
C LEU A 537 11.43 -20.59 8.25
N LYS A 538 12.50 -21.38 8.13
CA LYS A 538 12.46 -22.85 7.96
C LYS A 538 12.37 -23.61 9.28
N GLU A 539 12.72 -23.01 10.42
CA GLU A 539 12.66 -23.67 11.72
C GLU A 539 11.23 -24.16 12.05
N ASN A 540 11.06 -25.48 12.21
CA ASN A 540 9.77 -26.15 12.44
C ASN A 540 9.00 -25.63 13.67
N ALA A 541 9.68 -25.00 14.63
CA ALA A 541 9.07 -24.36 15.80
C ALA A 541 8.22 -23.13 15.44
N PHE A 542 8.42 -22.57 14.24
CA PHE A 542 7.72 -21.40 13.70
C PHE A 542 6.90 -21.73 12.45
N SER A 543 6.35 -22.95 12.33
CA SER A 543 5.36 -23.31 11.30
C SER A 543 4.13 -22.39 11.38
N LEU A 544 4.23 -21.18 10.82
CA LEU A 544 3.14 -20.21 10.74
C LEU A 544 2.25 -20.47 9.53
N VAL A 545 2.75 -21.30 8.61
CA VAL A 545 2.07 -21.67 7.38
C VAL A 545 2.00 -23.19 7.37
N PRO A 546 0.84 -23.80 7.74
CA PRO A 546 0.65 -25.22 7.51
C PRO A 546 0.79 -25.50 6.02
N LYS A 547 1.41 -26.62 5.66
CA LYS A 547 1.41 -27.13 4.28
C LYS A 547 0.01 -27.65 3.96
N ILE A 548 -0.90 -26.74 3.62
CA ILE A 548 -2.25 -27.09 3.20
C ILE A 548 -2.18 -27.38 1.69
N GLY A 549 -2.55 -28.60 1.30
CA GLY A 549 -2.77 -28.95 -0.10
C GLY A 549 -4.00 -28.21 -0.65
N THR A 550 -4.17 -28.19 -1.97
CA THR A 550 -5.26 -27.45 -2.64
C THR A 550 -6.67 -27.99 -2.38
N ASP A 551 -6.78 -29.15 -1.71
CA ASP A 551 -8.00 -29.95 -1.64
C ASP A 551 -8.54 -29.97 -0.20
N TRP A 552 -9.78 -29.50 -0.04
CA TRP A 552 -10.51 -29.51 1.24
C TRP A 552 -11.00 -30.93 1.55
N ASN A 553 -10.26 -31.68 2.36
CA ASN A 553 -10.66 -33.01 2.82
C ASN A 553 -11.18 -33.00 4.28
N GLU A 554 -11.88 -34.08 4.67
CA GLU A 554 -12.44 -34.31 6.01
C GLU A 554 -11.38 -34.20 7.11
N GLU A 555 -10.11 -34.53 6.81
CA GLU A 555 -8.96 -34.41 7.72
C GLU A 555 -8.69 -32.96 8.18
N LEU A 556 -8.92 -31.95 7.32
CA LEU A 556 -8.77 -30.54 7.68
C LEU A 556 -9.85 -30.08 8.67
N SER A 557 -11.07 -30.60 8.53
CA SER A 557 -12.19 -30.35 9.45
C SER A 557 -11.90 -30.94 10.85
N GLU A 558 -11.38 -32.18 10.89
CA GLU A 558 -10.95 -32.83 12.13
C GLU A 558 -9.73 -32.15 12.78
N LEU A 559 -8.79 -31.63 11.98
CA LEU A 559 -7.66 -30.83 12.47
C LEU A 559 -8.13 -29.51 13.13
N PHE A 560 -9.16 -28.87 12.58
CA PHE A 560 -9.73 -27.65 13.15
C PHE A 560 -10.53 -27.93 14.42
N ALA A 561 -11.25 -29.06 14.48
CA ALA A 561 -11.97 -29.50 15.67
C ALA A 561 -11.02 -29.89 16.82
N SER A 562 -9.91 -30.55 16.51
CA SER A 562 -8.90 -30.96 17.52
C SER A 562 -8.06 -29.79 18.06
N GLN A 563 -7.74 -28.79 17.24
CA GLN A 563 -7.07 -27.56 17.72
C GLN A 563 -7.98 -26.64 18.54
N ASN A 564 -9.31 -26.78 18.40
CA ASN A 564 -10.33 -26.10 19.21
C ASN A 564 -10.24 -26.50 20.70
N MET A 565 -9.95 -27.79 20.99
CA MET A 565 -9.78 -28.33 22.34
C MET A 565 -8.54 -27.78 23.07
N VAL A 566 -7.44 -27.59 22.34
CA VAL A 566 -6.14 -27.22 22.95
C VAL A 566 -6.09 -25.76 23.42
N VAL A 567 -6.89 -24.89 22.80
CA VAL A 567 -6.97 -23.45 23.13
C VAL A 567 -7.89 -23.20 24.33
N SER A 568 -8.96 -23.98 24.49
CA SER A 568 -9.86 -23.90 25.65
C SER A 568 -9.22 -24.38 26.95
N ASP A 569 -8.29 -25.34 26.90
CA ASP A 569 -7.69 -25.93 28.10
C ASP A 569 -6.49 -25.15 28.67
N ARG A 570 -5.95 -24.15 27.95
CA ARG A 570 -4.80 -23.35 28.41
C ARG A 570 -5.19 -21.92 28.76
N GLY A 571 -5.97 -21.79 29.82
CA GLY A 571 -6.20 -20.52 30.51
C GLY A 571 -4.90 -19.97 31.10
N GLY A 572 -4.21 -19.09 30.37
CA GLY A 572 -3.04 -18.36 30.91
C GLY A 572 -1.94 -17.96 29.92
N LEU A 573 -2.23 -17.65 28.66
CA LEU A 573 -1.20 -17.27 27.68
C LEU A 573 -1.02 -15.74 27.56
N SER A 574 0.23 -15.33 27.33
CA SER A 574 0.69 -13.93 27.26
C SER A 574 0.30 -13.24 25.93
N HIS A 575 0.41 -11.90 25.90
CA HIS A 575 0.03 -11.02 24.78
C HIS A 575 0.64 -11.43 23.40
N THR A 576 1.78 -12.14 23.41
CA THR A 576 2.52 -12.61 22.24
C THR A 576 2.00 -13.94 21.69
N GLU A 577 1.41 -14.78 22.54
CA GLU A 577 0.89 -16.10 22.19
C GLU A 577 -0.55 -16.01 21.66
N VAL A 578 -1.31 -15.01 22.10
CA VAL A 578 -2.63 -14.66 21.55
C VAL A 578 -2.53 -14.13 20.11
N ARG A 579 -1.45 -13.40 19.78
CA ARG A 579 -1.15 -12.99 18.39
C ARG A 579 -0.91 -14.20 17.48
N ARG A 580 -0.19 -15.21 17.97
CA ARG A 580 0.06 -16.47 17.23
C ARG A 580 -1.23 -17.20 16.86
N ALA A 581 -2.17 -17.34 17.79
CA ALA A 581 -3.42 -18.04 17.54
C ALA A 581 -4.35 -17.28 16.58
N THR A 582 -4.35 -15.95 16.65
CA THR A 582 -5.20 -15.11 15.78
C THR A 582 -4.69 -15.14 14.34
N SER A 583 -3.38 -14.99 14.11
CA SER A 583 -2.79 -15.09 12.76
C SER A 583 -2.97 -16.47 12.10
N LEU A 584 -2.90 -17.57 12.87
CA LEU A 584 -3.18 -18.93 12.38
C LEU A 584 -4.64 -19.14 11.97
N TYR A 585 -5.58 -18.49 12.66
CA TYR A 585 -7.01 -18.53 12.34
C TYR A 585 -7.35 -17.67 11.10
N ILE A 586 -6.65 -16.54 10.96
CA ILE A 586 -6.77 -15.55 9.89
C ILE A 586 -6.34 -16.12 8.52
N TYR A 587 -5.28 -16.93 8.47
CA TYR A 587 -4.84 -17.60 7.25
C TYR A 587 -5.83 -18.67 6.73
N ARG A 588 -6.67 -19.23 7.61
CA ARG A 588 -7.65 -20.30 7.26
C ARG A 588 -8.96 -19.77 6.67
N ILE A 589 -9.38 -18.57 7.05
CA ILE A 589 -10.60 -17.90 6.52
C ILE A 589 -10.37 -17.41 5.08
N TRP A 590 -9.13 -17.01 4.80
CA TRP A 590 -8.71 -16.41 3.53
C TRP A 590 -8.83 -17.36 2.33
N ASP A 591 -8.55 -18.65 2.49
CA ASP A 591 -8.68 -19.62 1.39
C ASP A 591 -10.15 -19.94 1.06
N ALA A 592 -11.04 -19.85 2.05
CA ALA A 592 -12.47 -20.08 1.87
C ALA A 592 -13.19 -18.94 1.11
N VAL A 593 -12.71 -17.70 1.22
CA VAL A 593 -13.24 -16.55 0.46
C VAL A 593 -12.77 -16.57 -1.00
N VAL A 594 -11.60 -17.14 -1.28
CA VAL A 594 -11.04 -17.23 -2.64
C VAL A 594 -11.66 -18.39 -3.44
N GLN A 595 -12.03 -19.50 -2.80
CA GLN A 595 -12.63 -20.64 -3.53
C GLN A 595 -14.13 -20.49 -3.86
N THR A 596 -14.86 -19.54 -3.26
CA THR A 596 -16.26 -19.27 -3.64
C THR A 596 -16.40 -18.56 -4.99
N LYS A 597 -15.30 -18.16 -5.63
CA LYS A 597 -15.29 -17.53 -6.97
C LYS A 597 -14.83 -18.45 -8.11
N TYR A 598 -14.40 -19.68 -7.83
CA TYR A 598 -13.90 -20.64 -8.85
C TYR A 598 -14.89 -21.77 -9.20
N ALA A 599 -16.16 -21.64 -8.83
CA ALA A 599 -17.21 -22.58 -9.25
C ALA A 599 -17.72 -22.36 -10.70
N PHE A 600 -17.20 -21.38 -11.45
CA PHE A 600 -17.52 -21.21 -12.87
C PHE A 600 -16.29 -20.76 -13.68
N SER A 601 -15.50 -21.74 -14.12
CA SER A 601 -14.99 -21.88 -15.51
C SER A 601 -13.75 -22.79 -15.50
N GLY A 602 -13.96 -24.09 -15.66
CA GLY A 602 -12.88 -25.00 -16.02
C GLY A 602 -12.41 -24.67 -17.43
N HIS A 603 -11.14 -24.28 -17.56
CA HIS A 603 -10.22 -24.54 -18.69
C HIS A 603 -8.93 -23.74 -18.45
N GLU A 604 -8.07 -24.20 -17.55
CA GLU A 604 -6.67 -23.77 -17.47
C GLU A 604 -5.78 -25.00 -17.69
N GLN A 605 -5.42 -25.25 -18.95
CA GLN A 605 -4.27 -26.11 -19.25
C GLN A 605 -3.52 -25.78 -20.56
N GLU A 606 -3.81 -24.66 -21.25
CA GLU A 606 -3.17 -24.39 -22.56
C GLU A 606 -2.32 -23.09 -22.68
N TYR A 607 -2.21 -22.24 -21.66
CA TYR A 607 -1.54 -20.93 -21.85
C TYR A 607 -0.10 -20.79 -21.34
N PHE A 608 0.61 -21.91 -21.10
CA PHE A 608 2.05 -21.88 -20.79
C PHE A 608 2.98 -21.97 -22.03
N GLU A 609 2.46 -22.08 -23.26
CA GLU A 609 3.30 -22.21 -24.48
C GLU A 609 3.32 -20.99 -25.45
N PHE A 610 2.59 -19.91 -25.20
CA PHE A 610 2.43 -18.87 -26.25
C PHE A 610 3.49 -17.75 -26.32
N ASN A 611 4.52 -17.71 -25.47
CA ASN A 611 5.56 -16.67 -25.51
C ASN A 611 6.86 -17.07 -26.22
N ARG A 612 6.82 -18.07 -27.13
CA ARG A 612 7.97 -18.43 -27.98
C ARG A 612 7.86 -18.06 -29.46
N TYR A 613 6.74 -17.47 -29.90
CA TYR A 613 6.61 -16.95 -31.25
C TYR A 613 5.81 -15.64 -31.28
N ALA A 614 6.51 -14.52 -31.07
CA ALA A 614 6.17 -13.25 -31.69
C ALA A 614 7.45 -12.40 -31.75
N VAL A 615 8.00 -12.33 -32.96
CA VAL A 615 8.94 -11.31 -33.45
C VAL A 615 8.19 -9.98 -33.55
#